data_AF-A0A7D7X6L3-F1
#
_entry.id   AF-A0A7D7X6L3-F1
#
_cell.length_a   1.000
_cell.length_b   1.000
_cell.length_c   1.000
_cell.angle_alpha   90.00
_cell.angle_beta   90.00
_cell.angle_gamma   90.00
#
_symmetry.space_group_name_H-M   'P 1'
#
loop_
_entity.id
_entity.type
_entity.pdbx_description
1 polymer ?
#
loop_
_entity_poly.entity_id
_entity_poly.type
_entity_poly.pdbx_seq_one_letter_code
_entity_poly.pdbx_strand_id
1 'polypeptide(L)'
;MKTLDQKVPRGRGGVSQPNPASKPNVTTKALLTAALLLTAATAAAAYNPTALTPAQASFGDWRSAIGAIVRIEPCSTDSSVSGEPDICLRVVKLSPNPPEIVDSHNPDHALRNRQLCGLTIGSGFRDYDKYRLGYGHLYDPISGHTYRGYITPTGHDVLKLRGYVLFTLFGRTETWTRVPPVQACK
;
A
#
# COMPACT_ATOMS: atom_id res chain seq x y z
N MET A 1 74.40 -9.07 -34.09
CA MET A 1 74.36 -10.30 -34.92
C MET A 1 72.89 -10.56 -35.25
N LYS A 2 72.43 -10.60 -36.51
CA LYS A 2 73.10 -10.61 -37.82
C LYS A 2 72.39 -9.67 -38.83
N THR A 3 73.17 -9.13 -39.77
CA THR A 3 72.87 -8.65 -41.15
C THR A 3 71.42 -8.28 -41.52
N LEU A 4 71.08 -7.02 -41.87
CA LEU A 4 71.40 -6.28 -43.12
C LEU A 4 71.12 -7.08 -44.40
N ASP A 5 70.18 -6.59 -45.22
CA ASP A 5 70.40 -6.43 -46.66
C ASP A 5 69.44 -5.38 -47.28
N GLN A 6 69.89 -4.66 -48.31
CA GLN A 6 69.25 -3.44 -48.81
C GLN A 6 69.26 -3.44 -50.36
N LYS A 7 68.11 -3.25 -51.04
CA LYS A 7 68.11 -3.14 -52.52
C LYS A 7 67.00 -2.28 -53.15
N VAL A 8 67.41 -1.56 -54.19
CA VAL A 8 66.83 -0.39 -54.92
C VAL A 8 67.44 -0.42 -56.35
N PRO A 9 66.88 0.14 -57.46
CA PRO A 9 65.91 1.24 -57.64
C PRO A 9 64.77 1.00 -58.70
N ARG A 10 64.12 2.10 -59.13
CA ARG A 10 63.36 2.36 -60.40
C ARG A 10 61.83 2.05 -60.34
N GLY A 11 60.94 2.79 -61.00
CA GLY A 11 61.07 4.03 -61.81
C GLY A 11 60.26 3.97 -63.13
N ARG A 12 59.64 5.11 -63.53
CA ARG A 12 58.63 5.31 -64.63
C ARG A 12 57.19 4.94 -64.24
N GLY A 13 56.13 5.61 -64.72
CA GLY A 13 56.06 6.86 -65.50
C GLY A 13 55.11 6.77 -66.72
N GLY A 14 54.09 7.63 -66.77
CA GLY A 14 53.15 7.75 -67.90
C GLY A 14 52.09 6.62 -67.98
N VAL A 15 51.04 6.70 -68.81
CA VAL A 15 50.66 7.72 -69.82
C VAL A 15 49.11 7.84 -69.85
N SER A 16 48.60 9.01 -70.25
CA SER A 16 47.20 9.33 -70.55
C SER A 16 46.56 8.47 -71.67
N GLN A 17 45.21 8.39 -71.75
CA GLN A 17 44.41 8.90 -72.89
C GLN A 17 42.87 8.65 -72.70
N PRO A 18 41.96 9.22 -73.54
CA PRO A 18 40.65 9.70 -73.06
C PRO A 18 39.39 8.94 -73.54
N ASN A 19 38.25 9.35 -72.97
CA ASN A 19 36.87 9.56 -73.50
C ASN A 19 36.61 9.40 -75.03
N PRO A 20 35.34 9.24 -75.52
CA PRO A 20 34.03 9.25 -74.81
C PRO A 20 32.98 8.22 -75.35
N ALA A 21 31.69 8.52 -75.11
CA ALA A 21 30.45 8.04 -75.78
C ALA A 21 29.80 6.72 -75.28
N SER A 22 28.47 6.54 -75.28
CA SER A 22 27.33 7.49 -75.30
C SER A 22 25.99 6.74 -75.09
N LYS A 23 25.12 7.22 -74.17
CA LYS A 23 23.62 7.12 -74.17
C LYS A 23 22.96 5.70 -74.30
N PRO A 24 21.86 5.40 -73.57
CA PRO A 24 20.60 6.15 -73.71
C PRO A 24 19.84 6.49 -72.41
N ASN A 25 18.94 7.46 -72.53
CA ASN A 25 17.99 7.82 -71.47
C ASN A 25 16.84 6.80 -71.44
N VAL A 26 16.57 6.21 -70.28
CA VAL A 26 15.27 5.58 -69.99
C VAL A 26 14.56 6.44 -68.95
N THR A 27 13.51 7.12 -69.40
CA THR A 27 12.66 7.97 -68.55
C THR A 27 11.72 7.09 -67.74
N THR A 28 12.07 6.79 -66.49
CA THR A 28 11.14 6.14 -65.55
C THR A 28 10.88 7.05 -64.36
N LYS A 29 9.65 7.56 -64.27
CA LYS A 29 9.16 8.29 -63.08
C LYS A 29 8.96 7.28 -61.95
N ALA A 30 9.95 7.11 -61.08
CA ALA A 30 9.78 6.41 -59.80
C ALA A 30 9.38 7.43 -58.72
N LEU A 31 8.37 7.08 -57.93
CA LEU A 31 7.71 8.02 -57.02
C LEU A 31 8.60 8.45 -55.86
N LEU A 32 8.50 9.73 -55.48
CA LEU A 32 8.95 10.23 -54.18
C LEU A 32 8.07 9.64 -53.08
N THR A 33 8.47 8.50 -52.52
CA THR A 33 7.91 7.99 -51.27
C THR A 33 8.47 8.81 -50.11
N ALA A 34 7.86 9.97 -49.87
CA ALA A 34 8.01 10.69 -48.61
C ALA A 34 7.54 9.77 -47.48
N ALA A 35 8.48 9.18 -46.74
CA ALA A 35 8.18 8.34 -45.59
C ALA A 35 7.61 9.21 -44.46
N LEU A 36 6.29 9.33 -44.43
CA LEU A 36 5.58 10.01 -43.36
C LEU A 36 5.72 9.17 -42.08
N LEU A 37 6.71 9.50 -41.26
CA LEU A 37 6.89 8.95 -39.93
C LEU A 37 5.71 9.38 -39.05
N LEU A 38 4.66 8.56 -39.00
CA LEU A 38 3.62 8.67 -37.98
C LEU A 38 4.27 8.38 -36.63
N THR A 39 4.66 9.44 -35.91
CA THR A 39 4.97 9.36 -34.49
C THR A 39 3.68 9.04 -33.74
N ALA A 40 3.42 7.76 -33.52
CA ALA A 40 2.37 7.32 -32.61
C ALA A 40 2.74 7.77 -31.20
N ALA A 41 2.25 8.95 -30.80
CA ALA A 41 2.37 9.44 -29.44
C ALA A 41 1.53 8.56 -28.52
N THR A 42 2.15 7.52 -27.96
CA THR A 42 1.55 6.70 -26.92
C THR A 42 1.33 7.58 -25.70
N ALA A 43 0.09 8.03 -25.50
CA ALA A 43 -0.34 8.66 -24.27
C ALA A 43 -0.24 7.63 -23.14
N ALA A 44 0.91 7.59 -22.46
CA ALA A 44 1.06 6.85 -21.23
C ALA A 44 0.11 7.49 -20.21
N ALA A 45 -1.03 6.84 -19.94
CA ALA A 45 -1.95 7.26 -18.90
C ALA A 45 -1.17 7.28 -17.58
N ALA A 46 -1.01 8.47 -17.00
CA ALA A 46 -0.29 8.63 -15.74
C ALA A 46 -1.01 7.82 -14.66
N TYR A 47 -0.34 6.77 -14.16
CA TYR A 47 -0.84 5.99 -13.03
C TYR A 47 -0.78 6.86 -11.78
N ASN A 48 -1.91 7.49 -11.45
CA ASN A 48 -2.10 8.16 -10.18
C ASN A 48 -2.51 7.10 -9.14
N PRO A 49 -1.65 6.73 -8.18
CA PRO A 49 -2.06 5.84 -7.11
C PRO A 49 -3.12 6.56 -6.25
N THR A 50 -4.36 6.07 -6.27
CA THR A 50 -5.42 6.56 -5.38
C THR A 50 -4.96 6.40 -3.94
N ALA A 51 -4.96 7.49 -3.17
CA ALA A 51 -4.67 7.42 -1.75
C ALA A 51 -5.74 6.57 -1.05
N LEU A 52 -5.30 5.62 -0.22
CA LEU A 52 -6.21 4.76 0.56
C LEU A 52 -7.07 5.62 1.50
N THR A 53 -8.35 5.25 1.65
CA THR A 53 -9.20 5.84 2.69
C THR A 53 -8.69 5.46 4.09
N PRO A 54 -9.04 6.20 5.16
CA PRO A 54 -8.71 5.82 6.52
C PRO A 54 -9.19 4.40 6.86
N ALA A 55 -10.39 4.03 6.41
CA ALA A 55 -10.92 2.67 6.49
C ALA A 55 -9.96 1.64 5.86
N GLN A 56 -9.65 1.79 4.56
CA GLN A 56 -8.77 0.88 3.82
C GLN A 56 -7.37 0.77 4.44
N ALA A 57 -6.79 1.89 4.88
CA ALA A 57 -5.48 1.92 5.53
C ALA A 57 -5.50 1.26 6.91
N SER A 58 -6.63 1.30 7.63
CA SER A 58 -6.80 0.69 8.95
C SER A 58 -6.99 -0.83 8.93
N PHE A 59 -7.53 -1.41 7.85
CA PHE A 59 -7.86 -2.84 7.84
C PHE A 59 -6.63 -3.76 8.02
N GLY A 60 -6.88 -4.95 8.58
CA GLY A 60 -5.88 -5.98 8.85
C GLY A 60 -5.52 -6.11 10.33
N ASP A 61 -4.38 -6.77 10.60
CA ASP A 61 -4.01 -7.20 11.95
C ASP A 61 -2.94 -6.31 12.58
N TRP A 62 -3.19 -5.92 13.83
CA TRP A 62 -2.40 -4.94 14.58
C TRP A 62 -2.04 -5.45 15.96
N ARG A 63 -0.78 -5.33 16.33
CA ARG A 63 -0.31 -5.60 17.70
C ARG A 63 -0.53 -4.38 18.58
N SER A 64 -1.29 -4.55 19.66
CA SER A 64 -1.56 -3.51 20.67
C SER A 64 -0.37 -3.28 21.60
N ALA A 65 -0.45 -2.24 22.45
CA ALA A 65 0.61 -1.92 23.41
C ALA A 65 0.90 -3.06 24.40
N ILE A 66 -0.10 -3.87 24.75
CA ILE A 66 0.01 -5.05 25.63
C ILE A 66 0.36 -6.36 24.87
N GLY A 67 0.60 -6.29 23.56
CA GLY A 67 1.03 -7.43 22.74
C GLY A 67 -0.09 -8.37 22.26
N ALA A 68 -1.36 -8.07 22.51
CA ALA A 68 -2.47 -8.76 21.86
C ALA A 68 -2.55 -8.36 20.38
N ILE A 69 -3.10 -9.22 19.52
CA ILE A 69 -3.36 -8.91 18.11
C ILE A 69 -4.86 -8.65 17.93
N VAL A 70 -5.16 -7.47 17.39
CA VAL A 70 -6.51 -6.99 17.10
C VAL A 70 -6.64 -6.82 15.59
N ARG A 71 -7.68 -7.43 15.02
CA ARG A 71 -8.08 -7.26 13.63
C ARG A 71 -9.03 -6.08 13.51
N ILE A 72 -8.78 -5.25 12.51
CA ILE A 72 -9.70 -4.20 12.08
C ILE A 72 -10.36 -4.68 10.79
N GLU A 73 -11.68 -4.82 10.82
CA GLU A 73 -12.51 -5.41 9.76
C GLU A 73 -13.89 -4.72 9.73
N PRO A 74 -14.63 -4.77 8.60
CA PRO A 74 -16.05 -4.43 8.62
C PRO A 74 -16.81 -5.25 9.67
N CYS A 75 -17.74 -4.64 10.38
CA CYS A 75 -18.59 -5.32 11.35
C CYS A 75 -19.45 -6.39 10.64
N SER A 76 -19.64 -7.54 11.29
CA SER A 76 -20.37 -8.69 10.74
C SER A 76 -21.90 -8.55 10.74
N THR A 77 -22.41 -7.32 10.74
CA THR A 77 -23.83 -6.98 10.90
C THR A 77 -24.14 -5.75 10.06
N ASP A 78 -25.29 -5.74 9.39
CA ASP A 78 -25.73 -4.68 8.45
C ASP A 78 -26.12 -3.35 9.13
N SER A 79 -25.61 -3.07 10.33
CA SER A 79 -25.69 -1.75 10.94
C SER A 79 -24.79 -0.77 10.18
N SER A 80 -25.40 -0.10 9.22
CA SER A 80 -24.86 1.09 8.57
C SER A 80 -25.83 2.24 8.71
N VAL A 81 -25.30 3.40 9.15
CA VAL A 81 -26.02 4.68 9.14
C VAL A 81 -25.82 5.43 7.82
N SER A 82 -24.86 5.02 6.99
CA SER A 82 -24.34 5.77 5.84
C SER A 82 -24.28 4.99 4.52
N GLY A 83 -24.83 3.78 4.46
CA GLY A 83 -24.75 2.86 3.31
C GLY A 83 -23.54 1.91 3.34
N GLU A 84 -22.42 2.34 3.91
CA GLU A 84 -21.21 1.53 4.12
C GLU A 84 -21.19 0.88 5.53
N PRO A 85 -20.73 -0.37 5.70
CA PRO A 85 -20.72 -1.04 7.00
C PRO A 85 -19.81 -0.34 8.01
N ASP A 86 -20.26 -0.26 9.26
CA ASP A 86 -19.41 0.19 10.37
C ASP A 86 -18.16 -0.70 10.51
N ILE A 87 -17.09 -0.14 11.06
CA ILE A 87 -15.81 -0.82 11.26
C ILE A 87 -15.67 -1.30 12.72
N CYS A 88 -15.20 -2.53 12.88
CA CYS A 88 -15.09 -3.25 14.14
C CYS A 88 -13.63 -3.63 14.45
N LEU A 89 -13.31 -3.72 15.74
CA LEU A 89 -12.03 -4.16 16.29
C LEU A 89 -12.24 -5.48 17.04
N ARG A 90 -11.67 -6.58 16.53
CA ARG A 90 -11.78 -7.92 17.13
C ARG A 90 -10.45 -8.42 17.65
N VAL A 91 -10.40 -8.91 18.88
CA VAL A 91 -9.23 -9.61 19.43
C VAL A 91 -9.09 -10.95 18.71
N VAL A 92 -8.06 -11.09 17.87
CA VAL A 92 -7.80 -12.33 17.10
C VAL A 92 -6.68 -13.18 17.69
N LYS A 93 -5.88 -12.62 18.61
CA LYS A 93 -4.91 -13.38 19.41
C LYS A 93 -4.60 -12.64 20.72
N LEU A 94 -4.55 -13.35 21.85
CA LEU A 94 -4.05 -12.79 23.11
C LEU A 94 -2.52 -12.64 23.08
N SER A 95 -1.96 -11.83 23.99
CA SER A 95 -0.51 -11.83 24.23
C SER A 95 -0.06 -13.16 24.85
N PRO A 96 1.23 -13.51 24.83
CA PRO A 96 1.71 -14.80 25.38
C PRO A 96 1.44 -15.00 26.87
N ASN A 97 1.47 -13.90 27.64
CA ASN A 97 1.13 -13.84 29.05
C ASN A 97 0.06 -12.76 29.23
N PRO A 98 -1.23 -13.05 28.95
CA PRO A 98 -2.27 -12.05 29.04
C PRO A 98 -2.63 -11.81 30.53
N PRO A 99 -2.99 -10.57 30.92
CA PRO A 99 -3.42 -10.27 32.28
C PRO A 99 -4.75 -10.96 32.62
N GLU A 100 -5.60 -11.17 31.61
CA GLU A 100 -6.91 -11.80 31.70
C GLU A 100 -7.14 -12.67 30.46
N ILE A 101 -7.89 -13.77 30.62
CA ILE A 101 -8.34 -14.64 29.51
C ILE A 101 -9.85 -14.55 29.27
N VAL A 102 -10.61 -14.21 30.32
CA VAL A 102 -12.06 -14.00 30.32
C VAL A 102 -12.39 -12.56 30.72
N ASP A 103 -13.60 -12.12 30.44
CA ASP A 103 -14.05 -10.73 30.67
C ASP A 103 -14.45 -10.43 32.13
N SER A 104 -13.59 -10.84 33.07
CA SER A 104 -13.84 -10.83 34.52
C SER A 104 -14.32 -9.48 35.08
N HIS A 105 -13.91 -8.38 34.46
CA HIS A 105 -14.23 -7.00 34.86
C HIS A 105 -15.50 -6.42 34.22
N ASN A 106 -16.26 -7.19 33.43
CA ASN A 106 -17.44 -6.65 32.75
C ASN A 106 -18.48 -6.10 33.76
N PRO A 107 -19.02 -4.89 33.56
CA PRO A 107 -20.07 -4.35 34.44
C PRO A 107 -21.33 -5.23 34.45
N ASP A 108 -21.66 -5.88 33.33
CA ASP A 108 -22.69 -6.92 33.29
C ASP A 108 -22.12 -8.26 33.79
N HIS A 109 -22.67 -8.73 34.91
CA HIS A 109 -22.29 -10.00 35.52
C HIS A 109 -22.50 -11.21 34.60
N ALA A 110 -23.48 -11.17 33.70
CA ALA A 110 -23.76 -12.27 32.77
C ALA A 110 -22.65 -12.43 31.70
N LEU A 111 -21.93 -11.35 31.39
CA LEU A 111 -20.88 -11.34 30.37
C LEU A 111 -19.50 -11.77 30.90
N ARG A 112 -19.30 -11.82 32.23
CA ARG A 112 -17.96 -11.99 32.83
C ARG A 112 -17.22 -13.28 32.49
N ASN A 113 -17.95 -14.31 32.08
CA ASN A 113 -17.39 -15.61 31.74
C ASN A 113 -17.06 -15.77 30.24
N ARG A 114 -17.30 -14.75 29.40
CA ARG A 114 -16.96 -14.82 27.96
C ARG A 114 -15.45 -14.72 27.77
N GLN A 115 -14.93 -15.43 26.79
CA GLN A 115 -13.51 -15.36 26.42
C GLN A 115 -13.16 -13.99 25.82
N LEU A 116 -11.95 -13.49 26.13
CA LEU A 116 -11.41 -12.30 25.47
C LEU A 116 -10.90 -12.60 24.07
N CYS A 117 -10.52 -13.86 23.80
CA CYS A 117 -10.23 -14.33 22.45
C CYS A 117 -11.51 -14.29 21.60
N GLY A 118 -11.46 -13.66 20.42
CA GLY A 118 -12.61 -13.48 19.52
C GLY A 118 -13.53 -12.30 19.86
N LEU A 119 -13.32 -11.64 21.01
CA LEU A 119 -14.16 -10.54 21.48
C LEU A 119 -14.03 -9.30 20.58
N THR A 120 -15.17 -8.72 20.19
CA THR A 120 -15.23 -7.40 19.57
C THR A 120 -15.08 -6.34 20.66
N ILE A 121 -13.91 -5.69 20.70
CA ILE A 121 -13.55 -4.63 21.65
C ILE A 121 -13.77 -3.22 21.08
N GLY A 122 -14.12 -3.09 19.80
CA GLY A 122 -14.54 -1.80 19.25
C GLY A 122 -15.53 -1.93 18.10
N SER A 123 -16.40 -0.95 17.96
CA SER A 123 -17.51 -0.94 16.98
C SER A 123 -17.96 0.49 16.67
N GLY A 124 -18.74 0.68 15.61
CA GLY A 124 -19.32 1.97 15.25
C GLY A 124 -18.36 2.95 14.56
N PHE A 125 -17.14 2.49 14.21
CA PHE A 125 -16.13 3.32 13.56
C PHE A 125 -16.51 3.58 12.10
N ARG A 126 -16.48 4.85 11.70
CA ARG A 126 -16.73 5.30 10.31
C ARG A 126 -15.74 6.38 9.93
N ASP A 127 -15.55 6.63 8.64
CA ASP A 127 -14.76 7.77 8.16
C ASP A 127 -15.27 9.07 8.80
N TYR A 128 -14.36 9.80 9.44
CA TYR A 128 -14.65 11.04 10.18
C TYR A 128 -14.03 12.25 9.49
N ASP A 129 -12.82 12.08 8.95
CA ASP A 129 -12.17 13.01 8.04
C ASP A 129 -11.18 12.23 7.15
N LYS A 130 -10.47 12.93 6.26
CA LYS A 130 -9.47 12.36 5.34
C LYS A 130 -8.31 11.56 5.98
N TYR A 131 -8.18 11.53 7.31
CA TYR A 131 -7.11 10.86 8.03
C TYR A 131 -7.59 9.89 9.12
N ARG A 132 -8.88 9.92 9.48
CA ARG A 132 -9.37 9.27 10.72
C ARG A 132 -10.69 8.55 10.56
N LEU A 133 -10.79 7.42 11.27
CA LEU A 133 -12.09 6.87 11.67
C LEU A 133 -12.47 7.45 13.03
N GLY A 134 -13.75 7.74 13.22
CA GLY A 134 -14.32 8.28 14.46
C GLY A 134 -15.70 7.68 14.75
N TYR A 135 -16.42 8.30 15.68
CA TYR A 135 -17.71 7.85 16.23
C TYR A 135 -17.71 6.51 16.98
N GLY A 136 -16.65 5.71 16.85
CA GLY A 136 -16.59 4.38 17.42
C GLY A 136 -16.55 4.36 18.95
N HIS A 137 -16.92 3.21 19.49
CA HIS A 137 -16.80 2.86 20.89
C HIS A 137 -15.67 1.84 21.07
N LEU A 138 -14.99 1.89 22.21
CA LEU A 138 -13.88 1.03 22.59
C LEU A 138 -14.11 0.47 23.99
N TYR A 139 -14.39 -0.83 24.08
CA TYR A 139 -14.48 -1.55 25.33
C TYR A 139 -13.09 -2.04 25.77
N ASP A 140 -12.70 -1.69 26.99
CA ASP A 140 -11.50 -2.21 27.63
C ASP A 140 -11.88 -3.33 28.62
N PRO A 141 -11.62 -4.61 28.31
CA PRO A 141 -11.92 -5.73 29.21
C PRO A 141 -11.07 -5.76 30.48
N ILE A 142 -9.99 -4.96 30.56
CA ILE A 142 -9.11 -4.91 31.74
C ILE A 142 -9.68 -3.95 32.80
N SER A 143 -10.36 -2.88 32.38
CA SER A 143 -11.04 -1.94 33.29
C SER A 143 -12.56 -2.08 33.34
N GLY A 144 -13.16 -2.85 32.43
CA GLY A 144 -14.63 -2.95 32.29
C GLY A 144 -15.30 -1.68 31.74
N HIS A 145 -14.52 -0.75 31.17
CA HIS A 145 -15.03 0.55 30.72
C HIS A 145 -15.15 0.66 29.19
N THR A 146 -16.13 1.44 28.74
CA THR A 146 -16.30 1.79 27.33
C THR A 146 -16.00 3.26 27.08
N TYR A 147 -15.06 3.51 26.17
CA TYR A 147 -14.61 4.83 25.75
C TYR A 147 -15.16 5.18 24.36
N ARG A 148 -15.16 6.47 24.00
CA ARG A 148 -15.26 6.89 22.60
C ARG A 148 -13.88 6.83 21.93
N GLY A 149 -13.87 6.51 20.64
CA GLY A 149 -12.67 6.14 19.89
C GLY A 149 -12.38 7.04 18.69
N TYR A 150 -11.09 7.24 18.42
CA TYR A 150 -10.58 7.57 17.08
C TYR A 150 -9.49 6.58 16.67
N ILE A 151 -9.47 6.23 15.39
CA ILE A 151 -8.39 5.48 14.75
C ILE A 151 -7.70 6.41 13.75
N THR A 152 -6.37 6.43 13.76
CA THR A 152 -5.57 7.23 12.82
C THR A 152 -4.44 6.37 12.27
N PRO A 153 -4.55 5.86 11.03
CA PRO A 153 -3.43 5.24 10.34
C PRO A 153 -2.34 6.30 10.11
N THR A 154 -1.13 6.06 10.62
CA THR A 154 0.01 6.99 10.50
C THR A 154 1.15 6.34 9.73
N GLY A 155 0.91 6.08 8.44
CA GLY A 155 1.79 5.31 7.56
C GLY A 155 1.28 3.89 7.33
N HIS A 156 2.08 3.06 6.63
CA HIS A 156 1.65 1.71 6.25
C HIS A 156 1.50 0.76 7.46
N ASP A 157 2.43 0.82 8.41
CA ASP A 157 2.57 -0.17 9.49
C ASP A 157 2.36 0.37 10.91
N VAL A 158 1.90 1.61 11.04
CA VAL A 158 1.65 2.26 12.34
C VAL A 158 0.23 2.82 12.40
N LEU A 159 -0.49 2.53 13.47
CA LEU A 159 -1.84 3.00 13.73
C LEU A 159 -1.92 3.59 15.13
N LYS A 160 -2.57 4.73 15.29
CA LYS A 160 -2.86 5.33 16.59
C LYS A 160 -4.31 5.10 16.95
N LEU A 161 -4.55 4.49 18.11
CA LEU A 161 -5.87 4.31 18.70
C LEU A 161 -6.02 5.26 19.88
N ARG A 162 -7.03 6.12 19.88
CA ARG A 162 -7.32 7.05 20.99
C ARG A 162 -8.66 6.75 21.63
N GLY A 163 -8.66 6.43 22.93
CA GLY A 163 -9.85 6.30 23.78
C GLY A 163 -10.05 7.51 24.70
N TYR A 164 -11.28 8.00 24.84
CA TYR A 164 -11.64 9.12 25.74
C TYR A 164 -13.04 8.96 26.34
N VAL A 165 -13.25 9.48 27.57
CA VAL A 165 -14.51 9.28 28.33
C VAL A 165 -15.56 10.35 28.01
N LEU A 166 -15.15 11.63 27.92
CA LEU A 166 -16.06 12.75 27.64
C LEU A 166 -15.51 13.66 26.53
N PHE A 167 -14.56 14.55 26.87
CA PHE A 167 -13.86 15.39 25.91
C PHE A 167 -12.60 14.69 25.40
N THR A 168 -12.21 14.96 24.15
CA THR A 168 -11.04 14.34 23.51
C THR A 168 -9.71 14.62 24.21
N LEU A 169 -9.64 15.67 25.03
CA LEU A 169 -8.49 16.00 25.88
C LEU A 169 -8.30 14.96 27.01
N PHE A 170 -9.38 14.44 27.59
CA PHE A 170 -9.35 13.47 28.68
C PHE A 170 -9.41 12.04 28.14
N GLY A 171 -8.28 11.61 27.59
CA GLY A 171 -8.13 10.31 26.95
C GLY A 171 -6.67 9.90 26.72
N ARG A 172 -6.47 8.61 26.46
CA ARG A 172 -5.15 8.00 26.19
C ARG A 172 -5.04 7.60 24.71
N THR A 173 -3.81 7.58 24.20
CA THR A 173 -3.53 7.10 22.85
C THR A 173 -2.48 6.00 22.91
N GLU A 174 -2.82 4.84 22.32
CA GLU A 174 -1.87 3.78 22.03
C GLU A 174 -1.33 3.92 20.62
N THR A 175 -0.12 3.40 20.40
CA THR A 175 0.46 3.23 19.06
C THR A 175 0.60 1.73 18.82
N TRP A 176 -0.07 1.25 17.78
CA TRP A 176 -0.12 -0.16 17.38
C TRP A 176 0.72 -0.36 16.13
N THR A 177 1.33 -1.54 16.00
CA THR A 177 2.18 -1.91 14.86
C THR A 177 1.50 -3.00 14.04
N ARG A 178 1.46 -2.86 12.71
CA ARG A 178 0.92 -3.90 11.81
C ARG A 178 1.70 -5.20 11.98
N VAL A 179 1.00 -6.32 11.84
CA VAL A 179 1.59 -7.66 11.75
C VAL A 179 1.06 -8.39 10.51
N PRO A 180 1.76 -9.44 10.02
CA PRO A 180 1.18 -10.36 9.04
C PRO A 180 -0.14 -10.95 9.56
N PRO A 181 -1.10 -11.28 8.67
CA PRO A 181 -2.37 -11.86 9.08
C PRO A 181 -2.19 -13.10 9.96
N VAL A 182 -2.86 -13.12 11.12
CA VAL A 182 -2.83 -14.23 12.07
C VAL A 182 -4.09 -15.08 11.94
N GLN A 183 -3.94 -16.39 12.22
CA GLN A 183 -5.10 -17.23 12.47
C GLN A 183 -5.85 -16.68 13.69
N ALA A 184 -7.14 -16.39 13.53
CA ALA A 184 -7.98 -15.93 14.62
C ALA A 184 -8.18 -17.05 15.67
N CYS A 185 -8.43 -16.62 16.91
CA CYS A 185 -8.99 -17.43 17.98
C CYS A 185 -10.07 -18.40 17.47
N LYS A 186 -10.06 -19.62 17.97
CA LYS A 186 -11.13 -20.61 17.78
C LYS A 186 -12.16 -20.49 18.90
#